data_AF-A0A2V6JE89-F1
#
_entry.id   AF-A0A2V6JE89-F1
#
_cell.length_a   1.000
_cell.length_b   1.000
_cell.length_c   1.000
_cell.angle_alpha   90.00
_cell.angle_beta   90.00
_cell.angle_gamma   90.00
#
_symmetry.space_group_name_H-M   'P 1'
#
loop_
_entity.id
_entity.type
_entity.pdbx_description
1 polymer ?
#
loop_
_entity_poly.entity_id
_entity_poly.type
_entity_poly.pdbx_seq_one_letter_code
_entity_poly.pdbx_strand_id
1 'polypeptide(L)'
;MRIPHAIGENYAFKPTSPLDVAAAIRLSPQSSQFRMICGASIAYGLTTGGYNSAQIEVTTLGRRITAPTAEGDDLMAKREAALRPRIVRDFLEHYDGNRFPRDEIALSVLANLGVPKDATRRTFDLIRETAKSVGFFRE
;
A
#
# COMPACT_ATOMS: atom_id res chain seq x y z
N MET A 1 -3.51 -2.19 -3.84
CA MET A 1 -4.83 -2.77 -4.18
C MET A 1 -4.94 -3.25 -5.62
N ARG A 2 -4.45 -2.49 -6.63
CA ARG A 2 -4.64 -2.80 -8.06
C ARG A 2 -4.11 -4.18 -8.50
N ILE A 3 -2.93 -4.59 -8.03
CA ILE A 3 -2.33 -5.89 -8.39
C ILE A 3 -3.13 -7.07 -7.81
N PRO A 4 -3.41 -7.14 -6.49
CA PRO A 4 -4.26 -8.20 -5.93
C PRO A 4 -5.63 -8.36 -6.61
N HIS A 5 -6.31 -7.25 -6.93
CA HIS A 5 -7.60 -7.31 -7.63
C HIS A 5 -7.45 -7.93 -9.01
N ALA A 6 -6.46 -7.47 -9.79
CA ALA A 6 -6.23 -8.00 -11.12
C ALA A 6 -5.95 -9.51 -11.11
N ILE A 7 -5.17 -10.00 -10.14
CA ILE A 7 -4.89 -11.43 -10.01
C ILE A 7 -6.15 -12.19 -9.57
N GLY A 8 -6.94 -11.63 -8.65
CA GLY A 8 -8.21 -12.22 -8.22
C GLY A 8 -9.21 -12.36 -9.37
N GLU A 9 -9.46 -11.27 -10.11
CA GLU A 9 -10.47 -11.18 -11.16
C GLU A 9 -10.11 -11.98 -12.41
N ASN A 10 -8.84 -11.98 -12.81
CA ASN A 10 -8.43 -12.56 -14.10
C ASN A 10 -7.83 -13.97 -13.96
N TYR A 11 -7.32 -14.32 -12.78
CA TYR A 11 -6.54 -15.55 -12.58
C TYR A 11 -6.96 -16.35 -11.34
N ALA A 12 -8.09 -16.02 -10.71
CA ALA A 12 -8.61 -16.68 -9.52
C ALA A 12 -7.56 -16.78 -8.39
N PHE A 13 -6.75 -15.73 -8.23
CA PHE A 13 -5.66 -15.65 -7.27
C PHE A 13 -4.54 -16.70 -7.42
N LYS A 14 -4.41 -17.34 -8.58
CA LYS A 14 -3.26 -18.22 -8.85
C LYS A 14 -1.98 -17.39 -9.01
N PRO A 15 -0.80 -17.92 -8.63
CA PRO A 15 0.49 -17.31 -8.97
C PRO A 15 0.54 -16.96 -10.46
N THR A 16 0.82 -15.69 -10.78
CA THR A 16 0.67 -15.15 -12.14
C THR A 16 1.95 -14.46 -12.58
N SER A 17 2.35 -14.60 -13.86
CA SER A 17 3.57 -13.96 -14.36
C SER A 17 3.45 -12.43 -14.37
N PRO A 18 4.54 -11.66 -14.18
CA PRO A 18 4.47 -10.19 -14.26
C PRO A 18 3.94 -9.67 -15.60
N LEU A 19 4.18 -10.40 -16.70
CA LEU A 19 3.69 -10.04 -18.03
C LEU A 19 2.16 -10.10 -18.09
N ASP A 20 1.58 -11.18 -17.56
CA ASP A 20 0.13 -11.37 -17.51
C ASP A 20 -0.52 -10.36 -16.56
N VAL A 21 0.08 -10.12 -15.39
CA VAL A 21 -0.41 -9.09 -14.46
C VAL A 21 -0.40 -7.70 -15.11
N ALA A 22 0.67 -7.34 -15.84
CA ALA A 22 0.77 -6.07 -16.55
C ALA A 22 -0.34 -5.93 -17.61
N ALA A 23 -0.59 -7.00 -18.37
CA ALA A 23 -1.66 -7.04 -19.36
C ALA A 23 -3.04 -6.87 -18.71
N ALA A 24 -3.32 -7.58 -17.61
CA ALA A 24 -4.58 -7.50 -16.86
C ALA A 24 -4.88 -6.08 -16.34
N ILE A 25 -3.83 -5.32 -15.98
CA ILE A 25 -3.99 -3.92 -15.56
C ILE A 25 -3.76 -2.90 -16.68
N ARG A 26 -3.63 -3.35 -17.93
CA ARG A 26 -3.43 -2.51 -19.13
C ARG A 26 -2.20 -1.61 -19.04
N LEU A 27 -1.09 -2.13 -18.53
CA LEU A 27 0.21 -1.45 -18.50
C LEU A 27 1.25 -2.25 -19.28
N SER A 28 2.27 -1.57 -19.78
CA SER A 28 3.46 -2.25 -20.29
C SER A 28 4.26 -2.84 -19.12
N PRO A 29 4.73 -4.10 -19.20
CA PRO A 29 5.56 -4.71 -18.15
C PRO A 29 6.90 -3.98 -17.95
N GLN A 30 7.32 -3.18 -18.95
CA GLN A 30 8.54 -2.37 -18.85
C GLN A 30 8.29 -0.94 -18.36
N SER A 31 7.03 -0.53 -18.18
CA SER A 31 6.70 0.81 -17.73
C SER A 31 7.15 1.06 -16.29
N SER A 32 7.65 2.27 -16.02
CA SER A 32 7.97 2.72 -14.66
C SER A 32 6.76 2.63 -13.73
N GLN A 33 5.57 2.91 -14.27
CA GLN A 33 4.31 2.80 -13.54
C GLN A 33 4.02 1.38 -13.07
N PHE A 34 4.21 0.37 -13.93
CA PHE A 34 4.04 -1.03 -13.53
C PHE A 34 5.00 -1.41 -12.41
N ARG A 35 6.29 -1.08 -12.56
CA ARG A 35 7.33 -1.36 -11.55
C ARG A 35 6.99 -0.72 -10.20
N MET A 36 6.56 0.54 -10.21
CA MET A 36 6.14 1.28 -9.02
C MET A 36 4.95 0.62 -8.33
N ILE A 37 3.91 0.23 -9.08
CA ILE A 37 2.71 -0.38 -8.48
C ILE A 37 3.03 -1.76 -7.91
N CYS A 38 3.89 -2.55 -8.55
CA CYS A 38 4.37 -3.82 -7.99
C CYS A 38 5.17 -3.61 -6.70
N GLY A 39 6.08 -2.63 -6.69
CA GLY A 39 6.85 -2.25 -5.50
C GLY A 39 5.94 -1.81 -4.35
N ALA A 40 4.92 -1.00 -4.63
CA ALA A 40 3.92 -0.60 -3.64
C ALA A 40 3.12 -1.81 -3.14
N SER A 41 2.70 -2.72 -4.02
CA SER A 41 1.98 -3.93 -3.64
C SER A 41 2.77 -4.80 -2.65
N ILE A 42 4.08 -4.93 -2.86
CA ILE A 42 4.99 -5.61 -1.93
C ILE A 42 5.14 -4.82 -0.62
N ALA A 43 5.38 -3.51 -0.70
CA ALA A 43 5.62 -2.67 0.48
C ALA A 43 4.44 -2.65 1.46
N TYR A 44 3.21 -2.73 0.94
CA TYR A 44 1.98 -2.85 1.72
C TYR A 44 1.64 -4.31 2.11
N GLY A 45 2.51 -5.28 1.79
CA GLY A 45 2.35 -6.69 2.15
C GLY A 45 1.24 -7.43 1.38
N LEU A 46 0.77 -6.88 0.26
CA LEU A 46 -0.37 -7.42 -0.49
C LEU A 46 0.01 -8.54 -1.44
N THR A 47 1.25 -8.53 -1.92
CA THR A 47 1.79 -9.54 -2.82
C THR A 47 3.21 -9.93 -2.46
N THR A 48 3.59 -11.15 -2.78
CA THR A 48 4.99 -11.58 -2.91
C THR A 48 5.38 -11.60 -4.38
N GLY A 49 6.66 -11.38 -4.66
CA GLY A 49 7.14 -11.25 -6.04
C GLY A 49 6.85 -9.87 -6.63
N GLY A 50 7.85 -9.33 -7.35
CA GLY A 50 7.81 -8.03 -8.00
C GLY A 50 7.75 -8.15 -9.52
N TYR A 51 7.93 -7.03 -10.20
CA TYR A 51 7.96 -6.95 -11.67
C TYR A 51 9.07 -7.82 -12.30
N ASN A 52 10.11 -8.17 -11.53
CA ASN A 52 11.27 -8.96 -11.96
C ASN A 52 11.27 -10.39 -11.38
N SER A 53 10.20 -10.82 -10.73
CA SER A 53 10.05 -12.18 -10.20
C SER A 53 9.47 -13.13 -11.25
N ALA A 54 9.66 -14.44 -11.08
CA ALA A 54 9.04 -15.43 -11.96
C ALA A 54 7.50 -15.35 -11.91
N GLN A 55 6.95 -15.14 -10.70
CA GLN A 55 5.53 -15.02 -10.45
C GLN A 55 5.27 -13.94 -9.39
N ILE A 56 4.07 -13.38 -9.43
CA ILE A 56 3.49 -12.51 -8.42
C ILE A 56 2.33 -13.28 -7.78
N GLU A 57 2.34 -13.37 -6.45
CA GLU A 57 1.33 -14.09 -5.69
C GLU A 57 0.64 -13.14 -4.72
N VAL A 58 -0.67 -13.31 -4.53
CA VAL A 58 -1.44 -12.54 -3.54
C VAL A 58 -1.28 -13.19 -2.17
N THR A 59 -0.83 -12.41 -1.19
CA THR A 59 -0.65 -12.88 0.19
C THR A 59 -1.99 -13.12 0.86
N THR A 60 -1.98 -13.78 2.03
CA THR A 60 -3.17 -13.88 2.89
C THR A 60 -3.74 -12.49 3.21
N LEU A 61 -2.88 -11.51 3.51
CA LEU A 61 -3.30 -10.12 3.75
C LEU A 61 -3.96 -9.51 2.52
N GLY A 62 -3.36 -9.66 1.34
CA GLY A 62 -3.94 -9.18 0.09
C GLY A 62 -5.32 -9.80 -0.19
N ARG A 63 -5.47 -11.11 0.06
CA ARG A 63 -6.75 -11.82 -0.10
C ARG A 63 -7.83 -11.33 0.87
N ARG A 64 -7.50 -11.15 2.15
CA ARG A 64 -8.45 -10.61 3.15
C ARG A 64 -9.00 -9.25 2.73
N ILE A 65 -8.20 -8.45 2.03
CA ILE A 65 -8.63 -7.15 1.54
C ILE A 65 -9.50 -7.25 0.27
N THR A 66 -9.16 -8.12 -0.68
CA THR A 66 -9.83 -8.16 -1.99
C THR A 66 -10.97 -9.18 -2.10
N ALA A 67 -10.98 -10.18 -1.24
CA ALA A 67 -11.97 -11.25 -1.18
C ALA A 67 -12.20 -11.66 0.29
N PRO A 68 -12.71 -10.75 1.13
CA PRO A 68 -12.99 -11.04 2.54
C PRO A 68 -14.05 -12.15 2.67
N THR A 69 -13.88 -13.02 3.66
CA THR A 69 -14.85 -14.09 3.98
C THR A 69 -15.67 -13.81 5.24
N ALA A 70 -15.41 -12.68 5.91
CA ALA A 70 -16.11 -12.23 7.09
C ALA A 70 -16.34 -10.72 7.03
N GLU A 71 -17.45 -10.26 7.62
CA GLU A 71 -17.79 -8.84 7.68
C GLU A 71 -16.71 -8.07 8.46
N GLY A 72 -16.27 -6.93 7.91
CA GLY A 72 -15.26 -6.06 8.51
C GLY A 72 -13.80 -6.54 8.40
N ASP A 73 -13.56 -7.76 7.92
CA ASP A 73 -12.18 -8.28 7.77
C ASP A 73 -11.38 -7.46 6.74
N ASP A 74 -12.03 -6.95 5.71
CA ASP A 74 -11.39 -6.10 4.70
C ASP A 74 -10.83 -4.81 5.32
N LEU A 75 -11.59 -4.16 6.20
CA LEU A 75 -11.17 -2.95 6.90
C LEU A 75 -10.04 -3.25 7.88
N MET A 76 -10.13 -4.34 8.64
CA MET A 76 -9.06 -4.78 9.53
C MET A 76 -7.77 -5.07 8.76
N ALA A 77 -7.88 -5.75 7.62
CA ALA A 77 -6.74 -6.06 6.76
C ALA A 77 -6.17 -4.80 6.08
N LYS A 78 -7.01 -3.83 5.68
CA LYS A 78 -6.55 -2.52 5.17
C LYS A 78 -5.77 -1.74 6.24
N ARG A 79 -6.23 -1.76 7.49
CA ARG A 79 -5.51 -1.17 8.65
C ARG A 79 -4.15 -1.83 8.86
N GLU A 80 -4.11 -3.15 8.82
CA GLU A 80 -2.85 -3.91 8.92
C GLU A 80 -1.89 -3.55 7.77
N ALA A 81 -2.38 -3.50 6.53
CA ALA A 81 -1.58 -3.14 5.35
C ALA A 81 -1.04 -1.70 5.42
N ALA A 82 -1.85 -0.75 5.91
CA ALA A 82 -1.46 0.65 6.08
C ALA A 82 -0.23 0.83 6.99
N LEU A 83 -0.04 -0.07 7.96
CA LEU A 83 1.07 -0.06 8.90
C LEU A 83 2.28 -0.91 8.46
N ARG A 84 2.25 -1.51 7.25
CA ARG A 84 3.39 -2.28 6.72
C ARG A 84 4.58 -1.39 6.34
N PRO A 85 4.42 -0.28 5.59
CA PRO A 85 5.55 0.59 5.27
C PRO A 85 6.06 1.30 6.52
N ARG A 86 7.36 1.16 6.81
CA ARG A 86 7.99 1.70 8.03
C ARG A 86 7.69 3.17 8.28
N ILE A 87 7.91 4.05 7.29
CA ILE A 87 7.70 5.50 7.47
C ILE A 87 6.23 5.82 7.78
N VAL A 88 5.29 5.11 7.15
CA VAL A 88 3.86 5.31 7.40
C VAL A 88 3.51 4.88 8.82
N ARG A 89 3.97 3.69 9.24
CA ARG A 89 3.76 3.18 10.59
C ARG A 89 4.37 4.10 11.64
N ASP A 90 5.67 4.39 11.54
CA ASP A 90 6.41 5.18 12.53
C ASP A 90 5.76 6.58 12.68
N PHE A 91 5.26 7.18 11.59
CA PHE A 91 4.54 8.46 11.65
C PHE A 91 3.18 8.33 12.33
N LEU A 92 2.38 7.32 11.98
CA LEU A 92 1.04 7.14 12.54
C LEU A 92 1.09 6.75 14.03
N GLU A 93 2.03 5.90 14.42
CA GLU A 93 2.27 5.54 15.82
C GLU A 93 2.68 6.75 16.66
N HIS A 94 3.47 7.67 16.09
CA HIS A 94 3.85 8.91 16.79
C HIS A 94 2.63 9.80 17.15
N TYR A 95 1.55 9.71 16.37
CA TYR A 95 0.33 10.47 16.57
C TYR A 95 -0.88 9.62 16.98
N ASP A 96 -0.66 8.36 17.37
CA ASP A 96 -1.76 7.50 17.83
C ASP A 96 -2.40 8.09 19.10
N GLY A 97 -3.73 8.19 19.10
CA GLY A 97 -4.51 8.85 20.15
C GLY A 97 -4.34 10.38 20.24
N ASN A 98 -3.51 10.99 19.39
CA ASN A 98 -3.23 12.43 19.38
C ASN A 98 -3.84 13.12 18.16
N ARG A 99 -4.01 14.45 18.26
CA ARG A 99 -4.40 15.25 17.09
C ARG A 99 -3.28 15.23 16.06
N PHE A 100 -3.63 15.06 14.79
CA PHE A 100 -2.68 15.21 13.69
C PHE A 100 -1.99 16.58 13.76
N PRO A 101 -0.68 16.65 13.52
CA PRO A 101 0.06 17.90 13.54
C PRO A 101 -0.39 18.83 12.41
N ARG A 102 -0.09 20.12 12.55
CA ARG A 102 -0.12 21.04 11.40
C ARG A 102 0.90 20.61 10.36
N ASP A 103 0.64 20.91 9.08
CA ASP A 103 1.49 20.53 7.95
C ASP A 103 2.99 20.78 8.21
N GLU A 104 3.38 21.98 8.65
CA GLU A 104 4.80 22.33 8.90
C GLU A 104 5.50 21.41 9.91
N ILE A 105 4.79 21.02 10.97
CA ILE A 105 5.29 20.08 11.99
C ILE A 105 5.38 18.68 11.38
N ALA A 106 4.34 18.26 10.64
CA ALA A 106 4.32 16.95 9.99
C ALA A 106 5.50 16.75 9.03
N LEU A 107 5.78 17.76 8.20
CA LEU A 107 6.90 17.74 7.25
C LEU A 107 8.25 17.64 7.98
N SER A 108 8.39 18.36 9.11
CA SER A 108 9.60 18.31 9.94
C SER A 108 9.79 16.93 10.60
N VAL A 109 8.71 16.33 11.09
CA VAL A 109 8.74 14.96 11.65
C VAL A 109 9.12 13.96 10.58
N LEU A 110 8.55 14.04 9.37
CA LEU A 110 8.93 13.15 8.26
C LEU A 110 10.39 13.31 7.85
N ALA A 111 10.92 14.54 7.84
CA ALA A 111 12.34 14.77 7.60
C ALA A 111 13.22 14.11 8.67
N ASN A 112 12.83 14.18 9.95
CA ASN A 112 13.52 13.51 11.06
C ASN A 112 13.42 11.98 10.97
N LEU A 113 12.33 11.44 10.41
CA LEU A 113 12.16 10.01 10.12
C LEU A 113 12.96 9.55 8.90
N GLY A 114 13.71 10.43 8.24
CA GLY A 114 14.61 10.09 7.13
C GLY A 114 13.99 10.28 5.74
N VAL A 115 12.83 10.92 5.63
CA VAL A 115 12.24 11.28 4.32
C VAL A 115 13.00 12.48 3.73
N PRO A 116 13.47 12.42 2.47
CA PRO A 116 14.08 13.58 1.82
C PRO A 116 13.17 14.81 1.84
N LYS A 117 13.73 16.00 2.06
CA LYS A 117 12.95 17.24 2.26
C LYS A 117 11.97 17.51 1.12
N ASP A 118 12.43 17.35 -0.12
CA ASP A 118 11.64 17.48 -1.35
C ASP A 118 10.52 16.42 -1.48
N ALA A 119 10.65 15.29 -0.77
CA ALA A 119 9.67 14.21 -0.74
C ALA A 119 8.71 14.26 0.48
N THR A 120 8.94 15.14 1.45
CA THR A 120 8.13 15.18 2.69
C THR A 120 6.66 15.47 2.40
N ARG A 121 6.37 16.45 1.53
CA ARG A 121 4.99 16.85 1.20
C ARG A 121 4.19 15.71 0.60
N ARG A 122 4.71 15.10 -0.48
CA ARG A 122 4.04 13.96 -1.13
C ARG A 122 3.86 12.76 -0.19
N THR A 123 4.81 12.54 0.71
CA THR A 123 4.76 11.45 1.70
C THR A 123 3.68 11.73 2.74
N PHE A 124 3.59 12.97 3.22
CA PHE A 124 2.56 13.40 4.15
C PHE A 124 1.17 13.27 3.55
N ASP A 125 0.96 13.75 2.32
CA ASP A 125 -0.32 13.64 1.63
C ASP A 125 -0.73 12.16 1.49
N LEU A 126 0.20 11.27 1.14
CA LEU A 126 -0.05 9.83 1.07
C LEU A 126 -0.42 9.22 2.43
N ILE A 127 0.27 9.60 3.51
CA ILE A 127 -0.04 9.13 4.87
C ILE A 127 -1.42 9.61 5.29
N ARG A 128 -1.75 10.88 5.04
CA ARG A 128 -3.05 11.47 5.40
C ARG A 128 -4.20 10.76 4.70
N GLU A 129 -4.09 10.56 3.39
CA GLU A 129 -5.10 9.83 2.61
C GLU A 129 -5.22 8.37 3.07
N THR A 130 -4.09 7.71 3.35
CA THR A 130 -4.09 6.34 3.88
C THR A 130 -4.81 6.28 5.23
N ALA A 131 -4.46 7.15 6.18
CA ALA A 131 -5.06 7.20 7.52
C ALA A 131 -6.56 7.47 7.48
N LYS A 132 -6.99 8.40 6.61
CA LYS A 132 -8.41 8.69 6.37
C LYS A 132 -9.15 7.48 5.81
N SER A 133 -8.56 6.78 4.85
CA SER A 133 -9.21 5.62 4.21
C SER A 133 -9.45 4.43 5.13
N VAL A 134 -8.66 4.29 6.21
CA VAL A 134 -8.76 3.18 7.18
C VAL A 134 -9.31 3.60 8.55
N GLY A 135 -9.69 4.88 8.68
CA GLY A 135 -10.28 5.43 9.90
C GLY A 135 -9.32 5.53 11.09
N PHE A 136 -8.02 5.69 10.83
CA PHE A 136 -7.04 6.04 11.87
C PHE A 136 -7.12 7.51 12.29
N PHE A 137 -7.91 8.31 11.58
CA PHE A 137 -8.07 9.72 11.85
C PHE A 137 -9.56 10.10 11.92
N ARG A 138 -9.90 10.98 12.85
CA ARG A 138 -11.18 11.69 12.91
C ARG A 138 -10.86 13.18 12.83
N GLU A 139 -11.50 13.88 11.88
CA GLU A 139 -11.40 15.33 11.69
C GLU A 139 -11.91 16.12 12.91
#